data_AF-A0A960ZKP8-F1
#
_entry.id   AF-A0A960ZKP8-F1
#
_cell.length_a   1.000
_cell.length_b   1.000
_cell.length_c   1.000
_cell.angle_alpha   90.00
_cell.angle_beta   90.00
_cell.angle_gamma   90.00
#
_symmetry.space_group_name_H-M   'P 1'
#
loop_
_entity.id
_entity.type
_entity.pdbx_description
1 polymer ?
#
loop_
_entity_poly.entity_id
_entity_poly.type
_entity_poly.pdbx_seq_one_letter_code
_entity_poly.pdbx_strand_id
1 'polypeptide(L)'
;MPESRGLTDYEGFLTIGDIALNKRYEPSFDLGSEYNTITERSFVYALWCFPSTTNESKRQALNALLRLALERSDSDSEIFTTAAEKYPYPVEFIQFYLQELIVYELNDDLIHDMNVFFENAPEPPVELPFGS
;
A
#
# COMPACT_ATOMS: atom_id res chain seq x y z
N MET A 1 12.04 25.85 21.49
CA MET A 1 12.12 24.46 21.01
C MET A 1 11.20 23.67 21.91
N PRO A 2 10.02 23.18 21.45
CA PRO A 2 9.21 22.31 22.28
C PRO A 2 9.95 20.98 22.42
N GLU A 3 10.14 20.55 23.67
CA GLU A 3 10.76 19.28 24.03
C GLU A 3 10.00 18.13 23.39
N SER A 4 10.73 17.21 22.74
CA SER A 4 10.18 15.96 22.24
C SER A 4 9.61 15.19 23.43
N ARG A 5 8.28 15.15 23.56
CA ARG A 5 7.64 14.17 24.44
C ARG A 5 8.13 12.80 23.98
N GLY A 6 8.88 12.13 24.85
CA GLY A 6 9.38 10.79 24.58
C GLY A 6 8.22 9.86 24.26
N LEU A 7 8.45 8.92 23.35
CA LEU A 7 7.51 7.85 22.99
C LEU A 7 7.21 6.88 24.17
N THR A 8 7.53 7.26 25.41
CA THR A 8 7.44 6.44 26.62
C THR A 8 6.08 6.48 27.29
N ASP A 9 5.19 7.38 26.89
CA ASP A 9 3.91 7.61 27.57
C ASP A 9 2.72 6.87 26.91
N TYR A 10 2.97 6.05 25.89
CA TYR A 10 1.93 5.32 25.15
C TYR A 10 2.19 3.82 25.16
N GLU A 11 1.12 3.04 25.33
CA GLU A 11 1.17 1.57 25.32
C GLU A 11 1.35 0.97 23.92
N GLY A 12 1.17 1.77 22.87
CA GLY A 12 1.37 1.36 21.48
C GLY A 12 1.32 2.54 20.51
N PHE A 13 1.87 2.32 19.31
CA PHE A 13 1.90 3.31 18.24
C PHE A 13 1.47 2.68 16.92
N LEU A 14 0.66 3.40 16.15
CA LEU A 14 0.37 3.07 14.76
C LEU A 14 1.34 3.83 13.85
N THR A 15 2.03 3.10 12.98
CA THR A 15 2.94 3.67 11.99
C THR A 15 2.70 3.02 10.62
N ILE A 16 3.00 3.74 9.54
CA ILE A 16 2.92 3.24 8.15
C ILE A 16 4.20 3.60 7.38
N GLY A 17 4.39 2.98 6.23
CA GLY A 17 5.49 3.27 5.31
C GLY A 17 6.87 3.04 5.93
N ASP A 18 7.83 3.88 5.55
CA ASP A 18 9.24 3.72 5.93
C ASP A 18 9.48 3.70 7.44
N ILE A 19 8.67 4.43 8.22
CA ILE A 19 8.78 4.44 9.69
C ILE A 19 8.43 3.05 10.25
N ALA A 20 7.33 2.45 9.78
CA ALA A 20 6.93 1.11 10.20
C ALA A 20 7.97 0.07 9.77
N LEU A 21 8.44 0.18 8.53
CA LEU A 21 9.43 -0.74 7.95
C LEU A 21 10.78 -0.69 8.70
N ASN A 22 11.17 0.48 9.20
CA ASN A 22 12.39 0.66 10.01
C ASN A 22 12.27 0.01 11.40
N LYS A 23 11.05 -0.17 11.89
CA LYS A 23 10.73 -0.78 13.20
C LYS A 23 10.34 -2.25 13.11
N ARG A 24 10.44 -2.89 11.94
CA ARG A 24 9.96 -4.27 11.70
C ARG A 24 10.53 -5.36 12.62
N TYR A 25 11.65 -5.10 13.28
CA TYR A 25 12.27 -6.03 14.24
C TYR A 25 11.90 -5.75 15.69
N GLU A 26 11.17 -4.66 15.95
CA GLU A 26 10.57 -4.38 17.26
C GLU A 26 9.29 -5.23 17.42
N PRO A 27 8.89 -5.57 18.66
CA PRO A 27 7.60 -6.19 18.92
C PRO A 27 6.48 -5.34 18.32
N SER A 28 5.83 -5.85 17.28
CA SER A 28 4.86 -5.13 16.48
C SER A 28 3.83 -6.09 15.90
N PHE A 29 2.68 -5.53 15.50
CA PHE A 29 1.62 -6.25 14.79
C PHE A 29 1.56 -5.72 13.36
N ASP A 30 1.63 -6.62 12.39
CA ASP A 30 1.41 -6.29 10.98
C ASP A 30 -0.10 -6.25 10.71
N LEU A 31 -0.66 -5.06 10.49
CA LEU A 31 -2.11 -4.91 10.34
C LEU A 31 -2.68 -5.64 9.12
N GLY A 32 -1.91 -5.85 8.06
CA GLY A 32 -2.36 -6.62 6.90
C GLY A 32 -2.51 -8.10 7.24
N SER A 33 -1.53 -8.64 7.96
CA SER A 33 -1.50 -10.02 8.44
C SER A 33 -2.57 -10.28 9.48
N GLU A 34 -2.77 -9.36 10.43
CA GLU A 34 -3.85 -9.43 11.42
C GLU A 34 -5.23 -9.35 10.75
N TYR A 35 -5.41 -8.43 9.80
CA TYR A 35 -6.66 -8.34 9.02
C TYR A 35 -6.94 -9.65 8.28
N ASN A 36 -5.95 -10.21 7.59
CA ASN A 36 -6.09 -11.48 6.89
C ASN A 36 -6.40 -12.64 7.85
N THR A 37 -5.75 -12.69 9.01
CA THR A 37 -5.98 -13.73 10.03
C THR A 37 -7.42 -13.69 10.55
N ILE A 38 -8.00 -12.50 10.71
CA ILE A 38 -9.35 -12.33 11.24
C ILE A 38 -10.43 -12.54 10.18
N THR A 39 -10.19 -12.09 8.95
CA THR A 39 -11.22 -11.99 7.91
C THR A 39 -11.06 -13.01 6.79
N GLU A 40 -9.91 -13.66 6.69
CA GLU A 40 -9.45 -14.48 5.56
C GLU A 40 -9.41 -13.71 4.23
N ARG A 41 -9.24 -12.37 4.30
CA ARG A 41 -9.28 -11.46 3.14
C ARG A 41 -8.01 -10.67 2.98
N SER A 42 -7.79 -10.19 1.76
CA SER A 42 -6.71 -9.28 1.42
C SER A 42 -7.08 -7.83 1.75
N PHE A 43 -6.08 -6.98 1.99
CA PHE A 43 -6.30 -5.56 2.28
C PHE A 43 -5.75 -4.67 1.16
N VAL A 44 -6.59 -3.76 0.66
CA VAL A 44 -6.19 -2.77 -0.35
C VAL A 44 -5.81 -1.46 0.33
N TYR A 45 -4.52 -1.14 0.34
CA TYR A 45 -4.01 0.05 1.03
C TYR A 45 -4.17 1.36 0.24
N ALA A 46 -4.09 1.29 -1.10
CA ALA A 46 -4.09 2.48 -1.94
C ALA A 46 -4.59 2.17 -3.36
N LEU A 47 -5.16 3.20 -3.99
CA LEU A 47 -5.65 3.17 -5.36
C LEU A 47 -5.24 4.43 -6.11
N TRP A 48 -5.01 4.30 -7.41
CA TRP A 48 -5.00 5.44 -8.31
C TRP A 48 -6.40 5.77 -8.81
N CYS A 49 -6.93 6.90 -8.33
CA CYS A 49 -8.25 7.38 -8.66
C CYS A 49 -8.17 8.62 -9.55
N PHE A 50 -9.11 8.74 -10.48
CA PHE A 50 -9.28 9.95 -11.29
C PHE A 50 -10.66 10.58 -10.99
N PRO A 51 -10.78 11.91 -11.03
CA PRO A 51 -12.10 12.55 -11.00
C PRO A 51 -13.00 12.00 -12.10
N SER A 52 -14.29 11.81 -11.80
CA SER A 52 -15.29 11.34 -12.78
C SER A 52 -15.42 12.25 -14.01
N THR A 53 -15.03 13.52 -13.86
CA THR A 53 -14.97 14.53 -14.93
C THR A 53 -13.76 14.41 -15.84
N THR A 54 -12.84 13.49 -15.58
CA THR A 54 -11.64 13.29 -16.40
C THR A 54 -12.03 12.72 -17.76
N ASN A 55 -11.59 13.41 -18.84
CA ASN A 55 -11.81 12.95 -20.20
C ASN A 55 -11.18 11.56 -20.44
N GLU A 56 -11.89 10.71 -21.18
CA GLU A 56 -11.47 9.35 -21.52
C GLU A 56 -10.07 9.26 -22.13
N SER A 57 -9.69 10.15 -23.05
CA SER A 57 -8.35 10.11 -23.65
C SER A 57 -7.24 10.31 -22.62
N LYS A 58 -7.48 11.16 -21.62
CA LYS A 58 -6.56 11.39 -20.51
C LYS A 58 -6.52 10.18 -19.58
N ARG A 59 -7.67 9.55 -19.30
CA ARG A 59 -7.72 8.30 -18.51
C ARG A 59 -6.90 7.19 -19.17
N GLN A 60 -7.06 6.99 -20.47
CA GLN A 60 -6.32 5.99 -21.24
C GLN A 60 -4.80 6.26 -21.22
N ALA A 61 -4.39 7.51 -21.43
CA ALA A 61 -2.98 7.88 -21.39
C ALA A 61 -2.35 7.66 -20.00
N LEU A 62 -3.06 7.99 -18.92
CA LEU A 62 -2.58 7.77 -17.55
C LEU A 62 -2.52 6.28 -17.21
N ASN A 63 -3.53 5.50 -17.60
CA ASN A 63 -3.51 4.05 -17.42
C ASN A 63 -2.34 3.39 -18.18
N ALA A 64 -2.06 3.84 -19.40
CA ALA A 64 -0.91 3.35 -20.17
C ALA A 64 0.41 3.70 -19.48
N LEU A 65 0.55 4.92 -18.93
CA LEU A 65 1.73 5.34 -18.19
C LEU A 65 1.95 4.50 -16.92
N LEU A 66 0.88 4.20 -16.18
CA LEU A 66 0.94 3.37 -14.97
C LEU A 66 1.36 1.94 -15.28
N ARG A 67 0.82 1.35 -16.36
CA ARG A 67 1.24 0.01 -16.84
C ARG A 67 2.72 -0.02 -17.22
N LEU A 68 3.17 0.97 -17.99
CA LEU A 68 4.59 1.09 -18.36
C LEU A 68 5.50 1.25 -17.14
N ALA A 69 5.06 1.98 -16.11
CA ALA A 69 5.82 2.14 -14.87
C ALA A 69 5.96 0.81 -14.11
N LEU A 70 4.88 0.03 -14.03
CA LEU A 70 4.87 -1.29 -13.39
C LEU A 70 5.75 -2.30 -14.16
N GLU A 71 5.57 -2.40 -15.48
CA GLU A 71 6.40 -3.28 -16.33
C GLU A 71 7.90 -2.95 -16.21
N ARG A 72 8.22 -1.67 -16.04
CA ARG A 72 9.60 -1.23 -15.85
C ARG A 72 10.13 -1.53 -14.45
N SER A 73 9.32 -1.40 -13.40
CA SER A 73 9.75 -1.79 -12.04
C SER A 73 10.10 -3.27 -11.92
N ASP A 74 9.47 -4.11 -12.74
CA ASP A 74 9.71 -5.56 -12.71
C ASP A 74 10.98 -5.99 -13.48
N SER A 75 11.39 -5.20 -14.47
CA SER A 75 12.46 -5.55 -15.40
C SER A 75 13.78 -4.78 -15.18
N ASP A 76 13.76 -3.67 -14.45
CA ASP A 76 14.89 -2.77 -14.29
C ASP A 76 15.56 -2.93 -12.91
N SER A 77 16.58 -3.79 -12.85
CA SER A 77 17.35 -4.04 -11.62
C SER A 77 18.05 -2.79 -11.05
N GLU A 78 18.24 -1.74 -11.86
CA GLU A 78 18.84 -0.49 -11.39
C GLU A 78 17.93 0.26 -10.41
N ILE A 79 16.61 0.02 -10.46
CA ILE A 79 15.64 0.63 -9.54
C ILE A 79 15.93 0.20 -8.10
N PHE A 80 16.21 -1.08 -7.86
CA PHE A 80 16.49 -1.60 -6.52
C PHE A 80 17.83 -1.10 -5.98
N THR A 81 18.84 -1.01 -6.85
CA THR A 81 20.14 -0.43 -6.50
C THR A 81 20.00 1.04 -6.11
N THR A 82 19.28 1.81 -6.93
CA THR A 82 19.00 3.23 -6.65
C THR A 82 18.18 3.43 -5.39
N ALA A 83 17.24 2.54 -5.09
CA ALA A 83 16.46 2.56 -3.86
C ALA A 83 17.34 2.26 -2.64
N ALA A 84 18.26 1.30 -2.73
CA ALA A 84 19.19 0.96 -1.66
C ALA A 84 20.18 2.09 -1.31
N GLU A 85 20.43 3.02 -2.23
CA GLU A 85 21.19 4.25 -1.93
C GLU A 85 20.43 5.24 -1.04
N LYS A 86 19.09 5.17 -1.05
CA LYS A 86 18.21 6.11 -0.32
C LYS A 86 17.67 5.53 0.98
N TYR A 87 17.45 4.22 1.00
CA TYR A 87 16.82 3.52 2.12
C TYR A 87 17.84 2.65 2.87
N PRO A 88 17.72 2.52 4.20
CA PRO A 88 18.66 1.76 5.01
C PRO A 88 18.42 0.24 4.93
N TYR A 89 18.17 -0.28 3.72
CA TYR A 89 17.83 -1.67 3.48
C TYR A 89 18.69 -2.30 2.39
N PRO A 90 19.04 -3.60 2.51
CA PRO A 90 19.70 -4.33 1.44
C PRO A 90 18.84 -4.35 0.16
N VAL A 91 19.50 -4.39 -0.99
CA VAL A 91 18.86 -4.46 -2.32
C VAL A 91 17.89 -5.65 -2.37
N GLU A 92 18.30 -6.80 -1.82
CA GLU A 92 17.52 -8.03 -1.81
C GLU A 92 16.22 -7.87 -1.01
N PHE A 93 16.26 -7.11 0.10
CA PHE A 93 15.08 -6.83 0.90
C PHE A 93 14.14 -5.89 0.16
N ILE A 94 14.66 -4.83 -0.46
CA ILE A 94 13.85 -3.88 -1.23
C ILE A 94 13.17 -4.59 -2.40
N GLN A 95 13.91 -5.46 -3.09
CA GLN A 95 13.37 -6.26 -4.18
C GLN A 95 12.23 -7.16 -3.69
N PHE A 96 12.45 -7.95 -2.64
CA PHE A 96 11.43 -8.80 -2.05
C PHE A 96 10.19 -7.99 -1.60
N TYR A 97 10.41 -6.87 -0.92
CA TYR A 97 9.32 -6.02 -0.43
C TYR A 97 8.46 -5.44 -1.57
N LEU A 98 9.09 -4.96 -2.65
CA LEU A 98 8.37 -4.35 -3.75
C LEU A 98 7.75 -5.39 -4.69
N GLN A 99 8.41 -6.52 -4.95
CA GLN A 99 7.95 -7.47 -5.97
C GLN A 99 7.08 -8.60 -5.41
N GLU A 100 7.33 -9.04 -4.17
CA GLU A 100 6.70 -10.25 -3.63
C GLU A 100 5.66 -9.95 -2.55
N LEU A 101 5.83 -8.87 -1.78
CA LEU A 101 4.90 -8.52 -0.71
C LEU A 101 3.77 -7.57 -1.16
N ILE A 102 3.99 -6.77 -2.21
CA ILE A 102 3.02 -5.79 -2.69
C ILE A 102 2.40 -6.28 -4.00
N VAL A 103 1.07 -6.38 -4.00
CA VAL A 103 0.28 -6.61 -5.23
C VAL A 103 -0.15 -5.26 -5.80
N TYR A 104 0.34 -4.92 -7.00
CA TYR A 104 0.02 -3.65 -7.66
C TYR A 104 -1.21 -3.70 -8.56
N GLU A 105 -1.59 -4.89 -9.03
CA GLU A 105 -2.75 -5.07 -9.90
C GLU A 105 -4.03 -5.30 -9.08
N LEU A 106 -5.02 -4.44 -9.27
CA LEU A 106 -6.34 -4.59 -8.66
C LEU A 106 -7.17 -5.59 -9.47
N ASN A 107 -7.28 -6.83 -8.97
CA ASN A 107 -8.09 -7.89 -9.56
C ASN A 107 -9.49 -7.99 -8.91
N ASP A 108 -10.35 -8.86 -9.44
CA ASP A 108 -11.73 -9.02 -8.97
C ASP A 108 -11.83 -9.45 -7.49
N ASP A 109 -10.91 -10.31 -7.02
CA ASP A 109 -10.86 -10.76 -5.62
C ASP A 109 -10.53 -9.58 -4.68
N LEU A 110 -9.56 -8.75 -5.06
CA LEU A 110 -9.19 -7.55 -4.30
C LEU A 110 -10.30 -6.50 -4.31
N ILE A 111 -11.05 -6.37 -5.41
CA ILE A 111 -12.23 -5.50 -5.46
C ILE A 111 -13.30 -5.99 -4.50
N HIS A 112 -13.57 -7.30 -4.49
CA HIS A 112 -14.53 -7.91 -3.59
C HIS A 112 -14.13 -7.71 -2.12
N ASP A 113 -12.88 -8.01 -1.76
CA ASP A 113 -12.38 -7.88 -0.39
C ASP A 113 -12.40 -6.43 0.10
N MET A 114 -12.05 -5.48 -0.78
CA MET A 114 -12.15 -4.05 -0.49
C MET A 114 -13.60 -3.60 -0.28
N ASN A 115 -14.54 -4.07 -1.09
CA ASN A 115 -15.96 -3.76 -0.91
C ASN A 115 -16.47 -4.29 0.44
N VAL A 116 -16.09 -5.51 0.83
CA VAL A 116 -16.42 -6.08 2.15
C VAL A 116 -15.82 -5.24 3.28
N PHE A 117 -14.58 -4.76 3.14
CA PHE A 117 -13.98 -3.87 4.14
C PHE A 117 -14.84 -2.61 4.33
N PHE A 118 -15.25 -1.95 3.23
CA PHE A 118 -16.05 -0.74 3.32
C PHE A 118 -17.46 -0.96 3.86
N GLU A 119 -18.11 -2.08 3.54
CA GLU A 119 -19.43 -2.44 4.09
C GLU A 119 -19.41 -2.59 5.62
N ASN A 120 -18.27 -3.00 6.17
CA ASN A 120 -18.06 -3.18 7.61
C ASN A 120 -17.41 -1.97 8.29
N ALA A 121 -17.06 -0.92 7.53
CA ALA A 121 -16.50 0.29 8.10
C ALA A 121 -17.56 1.04 8.94
N PRO A 122 -17.19 1.69 10.06
CA PRO A 122 -18.14 2.43 10.90
C PRO A 122 -18.89 3.54 10.15
N GLU A 123 -18.24 4.10 9.13
CA GLU A 123 -18.79 5.09 8.21
C GLU A 123 -18.58 4.58 6.78
N PRO A 124 -19.47 3.70 6.28
CA PRO A 124 -19.32 3.18 4.92
C PRO A 124 -19.44 4.33 3.90
N PRO A 125 -18.71 4.29 2.78
CA PRO A 125 -18.87 5.28 1.71
C PRO A 125 -20.32 5.30 1.21
N VAL A 126 -20.85 6.50 0.91
CA VAL A 126 -22.23 6.67 0.41
C VAL A 126 -22.45 5.92 -0.91
N GLU A 127 -21.40 5.76 -1.72
CA GLU A 127 -21.36 4.89 -2.90
C GLU A 127 -19.96 4.27 -3.00
N LEU A 128 -19.90 2.95 -3.24
CA LEU A 128 -18.65 2.28 -3.60
C LEU A 128 -18.38 2.55 -5.10
N PRO A 129 -17.19 3.07 -5.47
CA PRO A 129 -16.87 3.37 -6.86
C PRO A 129 -16.75 2.13 -7.75
N PHE A 130 -16.81 0.93 -7.16
CA PHE A 130 -16.77 -0.37 -7.81
C PHE A 130 -18.07 -1.09 -7.45
N GLY A 131 -19.07 -0.99 -8.34
CA GLY A 131 -20.47 -1.31 -8.08
C GLY A 131 -20.75 -2.68 -7.46
N SER A 132 -21.98 -2.80 -6.94
CA SER A 132 -22.61 -4.02 -6.44
C SER A 132 -22.92 -5.07 -7.51
#